data_AF-A0A378R1D5-F1
#
_entry.id   AF-A0A378R1D5-F1
#
_cell.length_a   1.000
_cell.length_b   1.000
_cell.length_c   1.000
_cell.angle_alpha   90.00
_cell.angle_beta   90.00
_cell.angle_gamma   90.00
#
_symmetry.space_group_name_H-M   'P 1'
#
loop_
_entity.id
_entity.type
_entity.pdbx_description
1 polymer ?
#
loop_
_entity_poly.entity_id
_entity_poly.type
_entity_poly.pdbx_seq_one_letter_code
_entity_poly.pdbx_strand_id
1 'polypeptide(L)'
;MQYQKVVALFQKLHTDNEQGFISLLVVLEVNWVLAFSYKIPRNEIIHSPLTLLNFSFLTFEQANHLQQTLLYAQNNTFDLSDLLIACKSRSLDNLPVYTFDKKASQAEGFVLL
;
A
#
# COMPACT_ATOMS: atom_id res chain seq x y z
N MET A 1 -0.02 19.78 14.81
CA MET A 1 1.45 19.73 15.00
C MET A 1 2.19 18.85 13.98
N GLN A 2 1.73 17.64 13.63
CA GLN A 2 2.40 16.80 12.61
C GLN A 2 1.90 17.03 11.18
N TYR A 3 0.58 17.18 10.97
CA TYR A 3 -0.01 17.47 9.64
C TYR A 3 0.67 18.64 8.92
N GLN A 4 0.80 19.80 9.59
CA GLN A 4 1.44 20.99 9.02
C GLN A 4 2.91 20.74 8.63
N LYS A 5 3.64 19.88 9.36
CA LYS A 5 5.02 19.52 9.02
C LYS A 5 5.08 18.68 7.75
N VAL A 6 4.14 17.76 7.55
CA VAL A 6 4.06 16.95 6.33
C VAL A 6 3.67 17.80 5.12
N VAL A 7 2.72 18.73 5.28
CA VAL A 7 2.36 19.68 4.21
C VAL A 7 3.57 20.52 3.79
N ALA A 8 4.31 21.07 4.76
CA ALA A 8 5.53 21.83 4.49
C ALA A 8 6.62 20.96 3.83
N LEU A 9 6.77 19.70 4.27
CA LEU A 9 7.70 18.75 3.65
C LEU A 9 7.32 18.47 2.19
N PHE A 10 6.05 18.22 1.89
CA PHE A 10 5.59 17.95 0.52
C PHE A 10 5.78 19.16 -0.39
N GLN A 11 5.49 20.36 0.10
CA GLN A 11 5.76 21.60 -0.62
C GLN A 11 7.25 21.77 -0.90
N LYS A 12 8.11 21.48 0.09
CA LYS A 12 9.56 21.52 -0.08
C LYS A 12 10.05 20.52 -1.12
N LEU A 13 9.68 19.24 -1.00
CA LEU A 13 10.06 18.20 -1.97
C LEU A 13 9.67 18.59 -3.39
N HIS A 14 8.46 19.15 -3.56
CA HIS A 14 8.00 19.64 -4.85
C HIS A 14 8.81 20.84 -5.38
N THR A 15 9.07 21.83 -4.53
CA THR A 15 9.75 23.08 -4.92
C THR A 15 11.22 22.85 -5.22
N ASP A 16 11.89 22.02 -4.42
CA ASP A 16 13.31 21.74 -4.51
C ASP A 16 13.62 20.61 -5.50
N ASN A 17 12.59 20.04 -6.15
CA ASN A 17 12.66 18.89 -7.05
C ASN A 17 13.37 17.67 -6.41
N GLU A 18 13.13 17.47 -5.12
CA GLU A 18 13.61 16.33 -4.34
C GLU A 18 12.56 15.22 -4.31
N GLN A 19 13.00 13.99 -4.04
CA GLN A 19 12.11 12.83 -3.96
C GLN A 19 12.02 12.30 -2.52
N GLY A 20 10.80 12.03 -2.07
CA GLY A 20 10.52 11.24 -0.88
C GLY A 20 10.30 9.78 -1.24
N PHE A 21 11.00 8.86 -0.57
CA PHE A 21 10.78 7.42 -0.76
C PHE A 21 9.85 6.86 0.32
N ILE A 22 8.88 6.03 -0.10
CA ILE A 22 7.95 5.33 0.79
C ILE A 22 8.08 3.83 0.53
N SER A 23 8.54 3.08 1.54
CA SER A 23 8.63 1.63 1.45
C SER A 23 7.26 0.97 1.52
N LEU A 24 7.16 -0.26 0.99
CA LEU A 24 5.93 -1.04 1.07
C LEU A 24 5.58 -1.37 2.53
N LEU A 25 6.59 -1.48 3.39
CA LEU A 25 6.43 -1.68 4.83
C LEU A 25 5.69 -0.50 5.49
N VAL A 26 6.03 0.74 5.12
CA VAL A 26 5.32 1.94 5.62
C VAL A 26 3.86 1.90 5.19
N VAL A 27 3.56 1.49 3.95
CA VAL A 27 2.17 1.35 3.47
C VAL A 27 1.41 0.29 4.28
N LEU A 28 2.06 -0.84 4.57
CA LEU A 28 1.49 -1.92 5.39
C LEU A 28 1.16 -1.45 6.81
N GLU A 29 2.09 -0.77 7.49
CA GLU A 29 1.89 -0.24 8.83
C GLU A 29 0.79 0.83 8.88
N VAL A 30 0.81 1.77 7.93
CA VAL A 30 -0.21 2.82 7.84
C VAL A 30 -1.58 2.21 7.59
N ASN A 31 -1.70 1.22 6.69
CA ASN A 31 -2.95 0.49 6.49
C ASN A 31 -3.45 -0.12 7.82
N TRP A 32 -2.59 -0.82 8.55
CA TRP A 32 -2.97 -1.46 9.81
C TRP A 32 -3.43 -0.44 10.85
N VAL A 33 -2.68 0.64 11.03
CA VAL A 33 -3.03 1.71 11.98
C VAL A 33 -4.37 2.37 11.61
N LEU A 34 -4.57 2.73 10.33
CA LEU A 34 -5.79 3.38 9.88
C LEU A 34 -7.02 2.46 10.03
N ALA A 35 -6.90 1.19 9.66
CA ALA A 35 -8.00 0.23 9.73
C ALA A 35 -8.35 -0.16 11.17
N PHE A 36 -7.34 -0.50 11.98
CA PHE A 36 -7.59 -1.10 13.29
C PHE A 36 -7.60 -0.09 14.44
N SER A 37 -6.72 0.92 14.44
CA SER A 37 -6.66 1.92 15.51
C SER A 37 -7.65 3.06 15.28
N TYR A 38 -7.74 3.56 14.05
CA TYR A 38 -8.57 4.70 13.71
C TYR A 38 -9.94 4.34 13.09
N LYS A 39 -10.15 3.06 12.74
CA LYS A 39 -11.40 2.54 12.16
C LYS A 39 -11.83 3.30 10.88
N ILE A 40 -10.84 3.77 10.11
CA ILE A 40 -11.09 4.47 8.85
C ILE A 40 -11.71 3.48 7.83
N PRO A 41 -12.72 3.89 7.06
CA PRO A 41 -13.31 3.05 6.03
C PRO A 41 -12.28 2.55 5.00
N ARG A 42 -12.38 1.27 4.62
CA ARG A 42 -11.44 0.61 3.71
C ARG A 42 -11.28 1.34 2.37
N ASN A 43 -12.36 1.89 1.82
CA ASN A 43 -12.33 2.66 0.57
C ASN A 43 -11.46 3.92 0.71
N GLU A 44 -11.48 4.61 1.85
CA GLU A 44 -10.62 5.77 2.11
C GLU A 44 -9.15 5.36 2.27
N ILE A 45 -8.90 4.23 2.96
CA ILE A 45 -7.56 3.65 3.13
C ILE A 45 -6.94 3.26 1.79
N ILE A 46 -7.74 2.80 0.81
CA ILE A 46 -7.24 2.44 -0.52
C ILE A 46 -7.11 3.66 -1.43
N HIS A 47 -8.06 4.59 -1.36
CA HIS A 47 -8.06 5.75 -2.24
C HIS A 47 -6.91 6.72 -1.93
N SER A 48 -6.52 6.84 -0.65
CA SER A 48 -5.47 7.78 -0.24
C SER A 48 -4.09 7.43 -0.86
N PRO A 49 -3.58 6.19 -0.78
CA PRO A 49 -2.35 5.79 -1.46
C PRO A 49 -2.44 5.85 -3.00
N LEU A 50 -3.60 5.54 -3.60
CA LEU A 50 -3.80 5.70 -5.05
C LEU A 50 -3.62 7.15 -5.49
N THR A 51 -4.09 8.11 -4.69
CA THR A 51 -3.87 9.54 -4.95
C THR A 51 -2.40 9.91 -4.78
N LEU A 52 -1.75 9.45 -3.70
CA LEU A 52 -0.34 9.74 -3.43
C LEU A 52 0.61 9.16 -4.47
N LEU A 53 0.28 8.03 -5.09
CA LEU A 53 1.06 7.44 -6.20
C LEU A 53 1.17 8.38 -7.42
N ASN A 54 0.26 9.35 -7.58
CA ASN A 54 0.32 10.32 -8.67
C ASN A 54 1.23 11.52 -8.37
N PHE A 55 1.80 11.61 -7.16
CA PHE A 55 2.63 12.74 -6.77
C PHE A 55 4.05 12.50 -7.28
N SER A 56 4.50 13.31 -8.24
CA SER A 56 5.80 13.11 -8.91
C SER A 56 7.02 13.18 -7.99
N PHE A 57 6.89 13.83 -6.83
CA PHE A 57 7.93 13.93 -5.80
C PHE A 57 7.90 12.79 -4.77
N LEU A 58 6.97 11.84 -4.89
CA LEU A 58 6.92 10.62 -4.07
C LEU A 58 7.26 9.40 -4.91
N THR A 59 8.22 8.61 -4.44
CA THR A 59 8.58 7.32 -5.02
C THR A 59 8.16 6.21 -4.06
N PHE A 60 7.24 5.36 -4.51
CA PHE A 60 6.84 4.18 -3.74
C PHE A 60 7.67 2.96 -4.14
N GLU A 61 8.05 2.15 -3.16
CA GLU A 61 8.59 0.82 -3.41
C GLU A 61 7.58 0.01 -4.25
N GLN A 62 8.05 -0.53 -5.38
CA GLN A 62 7.23 -1.32 -6.29
C GLN A 62 5.94 -0.60 -6.76
N ALA A 63 6.02 0.71 -7.04
CA ALA A 63 4.87 1.58 -7.36
C ALA A 63 3.83 0.95 -8.33
N ASN A 64 4.28 0.31 -9.42
CA ASN A 64 3.39 -0.35 -10.39
C ASN A 64 2.63 -1.53 -9.76
N HIS A 65 3.33 -2.41 -9.04
CA HIS A 65 2.71 -3.54 -8.34
C HIS A 65 1.79 -3.04 -7.22
N LEU A 66 2.18 -1.99 -6.50
CA LEU A 66 1.36 -1.38 -5.45
C LEU A 66 0.06 -0.81 -6.04
N GLN A 67 0.14 -0.05 -7.14
CA GLN A 67 -1.03 0.48 -7.83
C GLN A 67 -1.98 -0.64 -8.27
N GLN A 68 -1.45 -1.68 -8.92
CA GLN A 68 -2.25 -2.86 -9.33
C GLN A 68 -2.91 -3.55 -8.13
N THR A 69 -2.18 -3.67 -7.01
CA THR A 69 -2.69 -4.24 -5.76
C THR A 69 -3.85 -3.44 -5.21
N LEU A 70 -3.73 -2.11 -5.17
CA LEU A 70 -4.76 -1.22 -4.64
C LEU A 70 -6.01 -1.23 -5.54
N LEU A 71 -5.83 -1.24 -6.87
CA LEU A 71 -6.94 -1.38 -7.83
C LEU A 71 -7.63 -2.74 -7.71
N TYR A 72 -6.88 -3.82 -7.56
CA TYR A 72 -7.44 -5.15 -7.30
C TYR A 72 -8.24 -5.14 -5.99
N ALA A 73 -7.67 -4.56 -4.93
CA ALA A 73 -8.29 -4.44 -3.62
C ALA A 73 -9.63 -3.69 -3.66
N GLN A 74 -9.83 -2.70 -4.54
CA GLN A 74 -11.13 -2.01 -4.66
C GLN A 74 -12.30 -2.94 -5.00
N ASN A 75 -12.02 -4.08 -5.64
CA ASN A 75 -13.04 -4.98 -6.19
C ASN A 75 -13.22 -6.27 -5.38
N ASN A 76 -12.63 -6.36 -4.18
CA ASN A 76 -12.72 -7.54 -3.32
C ASN A 76 -12.71 -7.17 -1.83
N THR A 77 -12.88 -8.18 -0.98
CA THR A 77 -12.96 -8.06 0.49
C THR A 77 -11.81 -8.78 1.21
N PHE A 78 -10.73 -9.11 0.48
CA PHE A 78 -9.50 -9.61 1.07
C PHE A 78 -8.86 -8.51 1.93
N ASP A 79 -8.14 -8.94 2.97
CA ASP A 79 -7.43 -8.00 3.83
C ASP A 79 -6.36 -7.27 3.00
N LEU A 80 -6.30 -5.95 3.13
CA LEU A 80 -5.32 -5.18 2.36
C LEU A 80 -3.89 -5.54 2.77
N SER A 81 -3.67 -5.95 4.02
CA SER A 81 -2.35 -6.42 4.48
C SER A 81 -1.90 -7.67 3.75
N ASP A 82 -2.78 -8.66 3.57
CA ASP A 82 -2.50 -9.87 2.77
C ASP A 82 -2.16 -9.48 1.32
N LEU A 83 -2.96 -8.61 0.70
CA LEU A 83 -2.73 -8.18 -0.67
C LEU A 83 -1.40 -7.42 -0.84
N LEU A 84 -0.98 -6.63 0.16
CA LEU A 84 0.31 -5.95 0.19
C LEU A 84 1.48 -6.93 0.37
N ILE A 85 1.31 -8.02 1.12
CA ILE A 85 2.30 -9.10 1.21
C ILE A 85 2.48 -9.76 -0.16
N ALA A 86 1.37 -10.10 -0.84
CA ALA A 86 1.41 -10.64 -2.20
C ALA A 86 1.94 -9.63 -3.23
N CYS A 87 1.78 -8.33 -3.01
CA CYS A 87 2.42 -7.29 -3.83
C CYS A 87 3.94 -7.45 -3.84
N LYS A 88 4.57 -7.67 -2.68
CA LYS A 88 6.01 -7.90 -2.60
C LYS A 88 6.41 -9.17 -3.33
N SER A 89 5.68 -10.26 -3.10
CA SER A 89 5.96 -11.54 -3.76
C SER A 89 5.85 -11.46 -5.28
N ARG A 90 4.84 -10.75 -5.80
CA ARG A 90 4.68 -10.52 -7.24
C ARG A 90 5.84 -9.77 -7.87
N SER A 91 6.42 -8.81 -7.14
CA SER A 91 7.62 -8.10 -7.61
C SER A 91 8.88 -8.96 -7.72
N LEU A 92 8.86 -10.18 -7.19
CA LEU A 92 9.93 -11.17 -7.25
C LEU A 92 9.51 -12.32 -8.17
N ASP A 93 9.27 -12.05 -9.44
CA ASP A 93 8.90 -13.05 -10.46
C ASP A 93 7.62 -13.86 -10.14
N ASN A 94 6.62 -13.23 -9.52
CA ASN A 94 5.35 -13.88 -9.17
C ASN A 94 5.52 -15.12 -8.27
N LEU A 95 6.49 -15.10 -7.36
CA LEU A 95 6.61 -16.14 -6.34
C LEU A 95 5.31 -16.28 -5.54
N PRO A 96 4.89 -17.50 -5.19
CA PRO A 96 3.70 -17.72 -4.38
C PRO A 96 3.93 -17.33 -2.92
N VAL A 97 2.88 -16.82 -2.28
CA VAL A 97 2.82 -16.64 -0.83
C VAL A 97 2.16 -17.86 -0.20
N TYR A 98 2.92 -18.64 0.54
CA TYR A 98 2.38 -19.76 1.30
C TYR A 98 1.73 -19.26 2.60
N THR A 99 0.50 -19.68 2.88
CA THR A 99 -0.27 -19.24 4.04
C THR A 99 -1.06 -20.39 4.66
N PHE A 100 -1.30 -20.31 5.97
CA PHE A 100 -2.26 -21.16 6.68
C PHE A 100 -3.66 -20.52 6.76
N ASP A 101 -3.79 -19.25 6.37
CA ASP A 101 -5.06 -18.54 6.37
C ASP A 101 -5.88 -18.93 5.12
N LYS A 102 -6.99 -19.64 5.36
CA LYS A 102 -7.91 -20.11 4.32
C LYS A 102 -8.59 -18.99 3.54
N LYS A 103 -8.75 -17.81 4.12
CA LYS A 103 -9.34 -16.65 3.46
C LYS A 103 -8.29 -15.99 2.57
N ALA A 104 -7.08 -15.78 3.08
CA ALA A 104 -5.98 -15.22 2.29
C ALA A 104 -5.63 -16.12 1.09
N SER A 105 -5.69 -17.44 1.26
CA SER A 105 -5.41 -18.41 0.19
C SER A 105 -6.38 -18.38 -1.00
N GLN A 106 -7.50 -17.65 -0.89
CA GLN A 106 -8.45 -17.46 -1.99
C GLN A 106 -8.05 -16.26 -2.88
N ALA A 107 -7.12 -15.43 -2.44
CA ALA A 107 -6.59 -14.32 -3.23
C ALA A 107 -5.52 -14.80 -4.22
N GLU A 108 -5.37 -14.05 -5.31
CA GLU A 108 -4.35 -14.34 -6.32
C GLU A 108 -2.93 -14.29 -5.72
N GLY A 109 -2.10 -15.27 -6.09
CA GLY A 109 -0.71 -15.36 -5.65
C GLY A 109 -0.51 -16.06 -4.30
N PHE A 110 -1.57 -16.54 -3.65
CA PHE A 110 -1.46 -17.33 -2.43
C PHE A 110 -1.61 -18.83 -2.66
N VAL A 111 -0.99 -19.63 -1.80
CA VAL A 111 -1.11 -21.10 -1.74
C VAL A 111 -1.39 -21.51 -0.30
N LEU A 112 -2.47 -22.28 -0.09
CA LEU A 112 -2.81 -22.83 1.22
C LEU A 112 -1.87 -24.00 1.58
N LEU A 113 -1.34 -23.99 2.80
CA LEU A 113 -0.63 -25.11 3.42
C LEU A 113 -1.51 -25.89 4.39
#